data_AF-A0A0M3J194-F1
#
_entry.id   AF-A0A0M3J194-F1
#
_cell.length_a   1.000
_cell.length_b   1.000
_cell.length_c   1.000
_cell.angle_alpha   90.00
_cell.angle_beta   90.00
_cell.angle_gamma   90.00
#
_symmetry.space_group_name_H-M   'P 1'
#
loop_
_entity.id
_entity.type
_entity.pdbx_description
1 polymer ?
#
loop_
_entity_poly.entity_id
_entity_poly.type
_entity_poly.pdbx_seq_one_letter_code
_entity_poly.pdbx_strand_id
1 'polypeptide(L)'
;MHSEIGDDDDDNDAIGCILLQCSMFADLFERAVVNGLAAMSTQHPGIHLHASADHLRLANELIDSMRSALSLSSSVADHLISPQPDPLQSQQSSWPTVVFYGQRPWRVSTESGGGLADSITENNARITLEQRCMPNHKRCLALLSSAMSQFKKYKCVRMQRHIMLLMADEYAALNHHSKALQFISHVLWECRIEKFTLPISLLLSRSLMSSFFVADLKEFVSSSVQILNIHSFPSFESISAHIAMNINRIRNAQPPLSPLPSFQLSDAQLIACQQQWMNVFSERVFFSLSAPRIDAFVRAHASFLCTEQAIASGSTLILKVSLYSCACVAMHFERLRVNVSDASTTTTNAERLPMFEFLSENIELKPNCETNFFYELNLDVNEFLETKLIVVSGLNLEFGSLHSCVYGTLDWEFTSLTMGVPESAYRTSMLDSRIGMPSIKVYPREASVRLEGDLKGDALLGQVANLSLKLVCDENEVLPERLRVEWYAESCKEDVPSSVQTATSTSTSITTAQSKSSPLLFLNSQNKLIDSDELCVDIASLHTTETPNSPVEV
;
A
#
# COMPACT_ATOMS: atom_id res chain seq x y z
N MET A 1 2.57 -13.94 39.05
CA MET A 1 3.54 -12.85 38.85
C MET A 1 3.21 -11.79 39.90
N HIS A 2 3.64 -12.04 41.14
CA HIS A 2 3.62 -11.05 42.21
C HIS A 2 4.93 -10.27 42.07
N SER A 3 4.86 -9.04 41.57
CA SER A 3 5.87 -8.01 41.81
C SER A 3 5.22 -6.65 41.56
N GLU A 4 5.19 -5.84 42.61
CA GLU A 4 5.28 -4.39 42.57
C GLU A 4 4.23 -3.67 41.69
N ILE A 5 3.00 -3.64 42.20
CA ILE A 5 2.24 -2.39 42.11
C ILE A 5 2.86 -1.52 43.21
N GLY A 6 3.67 -0.54 42.82
CA GLY A 6 4.35 0.35 43.74
C GLY A 6 3.36 1.01 44.70
N ASP A 7 3.73 0.99 45.97
CA ASP A 7 3.01 1.53 47.13
C ASP A 7 2.95 3.08 47.16
N ASP A 8 2.93 3.77 46.02
CA ASP A 8 2.99 5.25 45.96
C ASP A 8 1.70 5.93 45.44
N ASP A 9 0.66 5.19 45.03
CA ASP A 9 -0.59 5.78 44.51
C ASP A 9 -1.73 5.68 45.54
N ASP A 10 -1.61 6.42 46.64
CA ASP A 10 -2.63 6.55 47.70
C ASP A 10 -3.75 7.58 47.35
N ASP A 11 -4.00 7.82 46.05
CA ASP A 11 -5.09 8.67 45.58
C ASP A 11 -6.34 7.81 45.27
N ASN A 12 -7.05 7.50 46.35
CA ASN A 12 -8.22 6.63 46.39
C ASN A 12 -9.49 7.38 45.97
N ASP A 13 -9.61 7.65 44.66
CA ASP A 13 -10.82 8.16 44.03
C ASP A 13 -11.72 7.04 43.47
N ALA A 14 -13.00 7.32 43.27
CA ALA A 14 -14.01 6.36 42.81
C ALA A 14 -13.62 5.58 41.53
N ILE A 15 -12.79 6.18 40.67
CA ILE A 15 -12.21 5.53 39.49
C ILE A 15 -11.22 4.42 39.90
N GLY A 16 -10.37 4.63 40.89
CA GLY A 16 -9.46 3.62 41.45
C GLY A 16 -10.21 2.38 41.94
N CYS A 17 -11.37 2.57 42.56
CA CYS A 17 -12.25 1.48 43.01
C CYS A 17 -12.84 0.66 41.84
N ILE A 18 -13.31 1.29 40.74
CA ILE A 18 -13.79 0.57 39.54
C ILE A 18 -12.65 -0.20 38.88
N LEU A 19 -11.48 0.45 38.74
CA LEU A 19 -10.30 -0.19 38.16
C LEU A 19 -9.86 -1.41 38.96
N LEU A 20 -9.88 -1.31 40.30
CA LEU A 20 -9.57 -2.42 41.19
C LEU A 20 -10.59 -3.55 41.02
N GLN A 21 -11.89 -3.25 41.00
CA GLN A 21 -12.93 -4.26 40.79
C GLN A 21 -12.76 -5.00 39.47
N CYS A 22 -12.60 -4.28 38.36
CA CYS A 22 -12.42 -4.88 37.04
C CYS A 22 -11.12 -5.69 36.94
N SER A 23 -10.03 -5.24 37.59
CA SER A 23 -8.79 -6.03 37.72
C SER A 23 -9.00 -7.31 38.51
N MET A 24 -9.68 -7.24 39.66
CA MET A 24 -9.99 -8.44 40.46
C MET A 24 -10.88 -9.42 39.70
N PHE A 25 -11.87 -8.93 38.94
CA PHE A 25 -12.70 -9.78 38.08
C PHE A 25 -11.87 -10.49 37.01
N ALA A 26 -10.91 -9.81 36.39
CA ALA A 26 -9.99 -10.43 35.44
C ALA A 26 -9.18 -11.56 36.09
N ASP A 27 -8.62 -11.32 37.27
CA ASP A 27 -7.84 -12.33 38.02
C ASP A 27 -8.70 -13.53 38.45
N LEU A 28 -9.91 -13.27 38.97
CA LEU A 28 -10.86 -14.31 39.35
C LEU A 28 -11.26 -15.16 38.15
N PHE A 29 -11.51 -14.52 37.00
CA PHE A 29 -11.84 -15.21 35.77
C PHE A 29 -10.66 -16.05 35.28
N GLU A 30 -9.43 -15.51 35.32
CA GLU A 30 -8.24 -16.26 34.93
C GLU A 30 -8.03 -17.50 35.79
N ARG A 31 -8.22 -17.39 37.11
CA ARG A 31 -8.20 -18.54 38.03
C ARG A 31 -9.30 -19.55 37.70
N ALA A 32 -10.51 -19.09 37.38
CA ALA A 32 -11.61 -19.99 36.99
C ALA A 32 -11.27 -20.75 35.71
N VAL A 33 -10.64 -20.10 34.73
CA VAL A 33 -10.18 -20.74 33.48
C VAL A 33 -9.09 -21.77 33.75
N VAL A 34 -8.12 -21.44 34.61
CA VAL A 34 -7.08 -22.41 35.04
C VAL A 34 -7.72 -23.61 35.75
N ASN A 35 -8.81 -23.40 36.49
CA ASN A 35 -9.55 -24.44 37.19
C ASN A 35 -10.56 -25.19 36.29
N GLY A 36 -10.53 -25.00 34.96
CA GLY A 36 -11.30 -25.78 34.01
C GLY A 36 -12.53 -25.10 33.42
N LEU A 37 -12.76 -23.81 33.69
CA LEU A 37 -13.78 -23.03 32.98
C LEU A 37 -13.37 -22.85 31.51
N ALA A 38 -14.24 -23.24 30.58
CA ALA A 38 -14.02 -23.00 29.16
C ALA A 38 -14.14 -21.50 28.85
N ALA A 39 -13.01 -20.84 28.59
CA ALA A 39 -13.01 -19.48 28.08
C ALA A 39 -13.36 -19.46 26.60
N MET A 40 -14.14 -18.46 26.19
CA MET A 40 -14.50 -18.21 24.80
C MET A 40 -14.04 -16.81 24.37
N SER A 41 -14.06 -16.54 23.06
CA SER A 41 -13.71 -15.22 22.51
C SER A 41 -14.55 -14.06 23.06
N THR A 42 -15.76 -14.35 23.55
CA THR A 42 -16.68 -13.39 24.17
C THR A 42 -16.72 -13.45 25.70
N GLN A 43 -15.97 -14.36 26.32
CA GLN A 43 -15.96 -14.59 27.77
C GLN A 43 -14.55 -14.97 28.20
N HIS A 44 -13.74 -13.95 28.50
CA HIS A 44 -12.36 -14.12 28.93
C HIS A 44 -11.85 -12.90 29.72
N PRO A 45 -10.73 -13.02 30.49
CA PRO A 45 -10.24 -11.96 31.38
C PRO A 45 -9.97 -10.61 30.68
N GLY A 46 -9.49 -10.65 29.43
CA GLY A 46 -9.22 -9.45 28.63
C GLY A 46 -10.40 -8.49 28.47
N ILE A 47 -11.66 -8.95 28.57
CA ILE A 47 -12.83 -8.06 28.50
C ILE A 47 -12.90 -7.15 29.73
N HIS A 48 -12.59 -7.68 30.91
CA HIS A 48 -12.59 -6.89 32.14
C HIS A 48 -11.41 -5.92 32.20
N LEU A 49 -10.23 -6.34 31.72
CA LEU A 49 -9.07 -5.46 31.59
C LEU A 49 -9.31 -4.33 30.58
N HIS A 50 -9.99 -4.63 29.48
CA HIS A 50 -10.39 -3.61 28.50
C HIS A 50 -11.39 -2.63 29.10
N ALA A 51 -12.42 -3.11 29.82
CA ALA A 51 -13.36 -2.25 30.52
C ALA A 51 -12.68 -1.35 31.57
N SER A 52 -11.70 -1.87 32.32
CA SER A 52 -10.86 -1.06 33.21
C SER A 52 -10.19 0.07 32.43
N ALA A 53 -9.55 -0.25 31.31
CA ALA A 53 -8.87 0.73 30.49
C ALA A 53 -9.85 1.79 30.00
N ASP A 54 -11.01 1.40 29.46
CA ASP A 54 -12.03 2.34 28.96
C ASP A 54 -12.52 3.31 30.04
N HIS A 55 -12.77 2.82 31.26
CA HIS A 55 -13.13 3.70 32.38
C HIS A 55 -12.02 4.69 32.73
N LEU A 56 -10.75 4.26 32.70
CA LEU A 56 -9.61 5.14 32.93
C LEU A 56 -9.41 6.15 31.79
N ARG A 57 -9.68 5.76 30.54
CA ARG A 57 -9.61 6.67 29.38
C ARG A 57 -10.66 7.77 29.48
N LEU A 58 -11.89 7.40 29.78
CA LEU A 58 -12.97 8.37 30.03
C LEU A 58 -12.62 9.30 31.19
N ALA A 59 -12.03 8.78 32.26
CA ALA A 59 -11.54 9.60 33.35
C ALA A 59 -10.45 10.59 32.90
N ASN A 60 -9.45 10.12 32.15
CA ASN A 60 -8.38 10.97 31.62
C ASN A 60 -8.95 12.11 30.75
N GLU A 61 -9.88 11.81 29.84
CA GLU A 61 -10.54 12.81 28.99
C GLU A 61 -11.30 13.87 29.83
N LEU A 62 -12.03 13.44 30.85
CA LEU A 62 -12.74 14.35 31.75
C LEU A 62 -11.76 15.22 32.55
N ILE A 63 -10.68 14.65 33.08
CA ILE A 63 -9.64 15.39 33.80
C ILE A 63 -8.99 16.42 32.88
N ASP A 64 -8.62 16.04 31.65
CA ASP A 64 -8.03 16.97 30.67
C ASP A 64 -8.97 18.13 30.32
N SER A 65 -10.26 17.84 30.13
CA SER A 65 -11.27 18.87 29.85
C SER A 65 -11.43 19.84 31.02
N MET A 66 -11.47 19.32 32.25
CA MET A 66 -11.57 20.11 33.48
C MET A 66 -10.34 21.01 33.65
N ARG A 67 -9.13 20.45 33.47
CA ARG A 67 -7.87 21.21 33.59
C ARG A 67 -7.76 22.30 32.53
N SER A 68 -8.20 22.03 31.31
CA SER A 68 -8.26 23.02 30.23
C SER A 68 -9.20 24.17 30.57
N ALA A 69 -10.38 23.88 31.15
CA ALA A 69 -11.33 24.90 31.60
C ALA A 69 -10.78 25.74 32.76
N LEU A 70 -10.12 25.10 33.73
CA LEU A 70 -9.51 25.79 34.88
C LEU A 70 -8.40 26.75 34.43
N SER A 71 -7.56 26.35 33.47
CA SER A 71 -6.51 27.18 32.87
C SER A 71 -7.05 28.47 32.24
N LEU A 72 -8.21 28.40 31.59
CA LEU A 72 -8.88 29.55 30.95
C LEU A 72 -9.53 30.51 31.97
N SER A 73 -9.90 30.01 33.15
CA SER A 73 -10.68 30.74 34.17
C SER A 73 -9.85 31.61 35.13
N SER A 74 -8.57 31.87 34.80
CA SER A 74 -7.55 32.56 35.61
C SER A 74 -8.04 33.59 36.66
N SER A 75 -8.38 33.08 37.86
CA SER A 75 -8.11 33.73 39.15
C SER A 75 -7.10 32.84 39.90
N VAL A 76 -5.91 32.73 39.32
CA VAL A 76 -4.84 31.80 39.73
C VAL A 76 -4.30 32.09 41.14
N ALA A 77 -4.72 33.19 41.79
CA ALA A 77 -4.24 33.57 43.11
C ALA A 77 -5.02 32.94 44.29
N ASP A 78 -6.33 32.69 44.18
CA ASP A 78 -7.13 32.17 45.31
C ASP A 78 -7.18 30.62 45.35
N HIS A 79 -6.91 29.96 44.22
CA HIS A 79 -6.94 28.50 44.07
C HIS A 79 -5.61 27.79 44.32
N LEU A 80 -4.55 28.47 44.79
CA LEU A 80 -3.26 27.83 45.12
C LEU A 80 -3.12 27.49 46.61
N ILE A 81 -4.10 27.88 47.44
CA ILE A 81 -4.12 27.53 48.85
C ILE A 81 -4.98 26.27 48.98
N SER A 82 -4.33 25.10 49.10
CA SER A 82 -5.05 23.87 49.50
C SER A 82 -5.81 24.19 50.80
N PRO A 83 -7.14 23.99 50.85
CA PRO A 83 -7.89 24.25 52.06
C PRO A 83 -7.31 23.42 53.21
N GLN A 84 -7.02 24.07 54.33
CA GLN A 84 -6.52 23.44 55.54
C GLN A 84 -7.65 23.32 56.56
N PRO A 85 -7.88 22.15 57.17
CA PRO A 85 -7.19 20.87 56.94
C PRO A 85 -7.60 20.20 55.63
N ASP A 86 -6.71 19.38 55.05
CA ASP A 86 -6.98 18.63 53.81
C ASP A 86 -8.12 17.62 54.04
N PRO A 87 -9.28 17.77 53.37
CA PRO A 87 -10.42 16.89 53.55
C PRO A 87 -10.18 15.47 53.00
N LEU A 88 -9.18 15.27 52.14
CA LEU A 88 -8.83 13.97 51.57
C LEU A 88 -7.86 13.18 52.44
N GLN A 89 -7.21 13.82 53.41
CA GLN A 89 -6.28 13.14 54.30
C GLN A 89 -7.08 12.22 55.23
N SER A 90 -6.85 10.91 55.13
CA SER A 90 -7.41 9.96 56.08
C SER A 90 -6.96 10.37 57.48
N GLN A 91 -7.91 10.77 58.33
CA GLN A 91 -7.63 10.92 59.75
C GLN A 91 -7.08 9.57 60.20
N GLN A 92 -5.85 9.55 60.71
CA GLN A 92 -5.15 8.38 61.24
C GLN A 92 -5.92 7.81 62.45
N SER A 93 -7.08 7.20 62.21
CA SER A 93 -7.63 6.18 63.08
C SER A 93 -6.86 4.89 62.78
N SER A 94 -6.49 4.16 63.82
CA SER A 94 -5.58 3.00 63.86
C SER A 94 -5.99 1.77 63.02
N TRP A 95 -6.91 1.91 62.07
CA TRP A 95 -7.41 0.87 61.17
C TRP A 95 -7.54 1.43 59.75
N PRO A 96 -7.09 0.71 58.70
CA PRO A 96 -7.30 1.15 57.33
C PRO A 96 -8.80 1.29 57.06
N THR A 97 -9.24 2.53 56.85
CA THR A 97 -10.65 2.81 56.56
C THR A 97 -10.94 2.25 55.16
N VAL A 98 -11.69 1.15 55.10
CA VAL A 98 -12.11 0.55 53.83
C VAL A 98 -13.16 1.46 53.19
N VAL A 99 -12.75 2.25 52.20
CA VAL A 99 -13.66 3.07 51.39
C VAL A 99 -14.31 2.16 50.35
N PHE A 100 -15.64 2.09 50.36
CA PHE A 100 -16.39 1.32 49.35
C PHE A 100 -16.62 2.16 48.10
N TYR A 101 -16.78 1.49 46.96
CA TYR A 101 -17.16 2.15 45.70
C TYR A 101 -18.41 3.03 45.88
N GLY A 102 -18.32 4.30 45.44
CA GLY A 102 -19.37 5.31 45.58
C GLY A 102 -19.34 6.08 46.91
N GLN A 103 -18.46 5.72 47.85
CA GLN A 103 -18.24 6.51 49.06
C GLN A 103 -17.20 7.60 48.82
N ARG A 104 -17.48 8.80 49.35
CA ARG A 104 -16.54 9.93 49.34
C ARG A 104 -15.65 9.82 50.59
N PRO A 105 -14.31 9.76 50.46
CA PRO A 105 -13.40 9.58 51.60
C PRO A 105 -13.66 10.57 52.75
N TRP A 106 -13.93 11.85 52.44
CA TRP A 106 -14.22 12.91 53.42
C TRP A 106 -15.58 12.79 54.13
N ARG A 107 -16.43 11.81 53.75
CA ARG A 107 -17.71 11.51 54.43
C ARG A 107 -17.63 10.31 55.37
N VAL A 108 -16.55 9.53 55.34
CA VAL A 108 -16.43 8.28 56.10
C VAL A 108 -16.10 8.54 57.58
N SER A 109 -15.43 9.65 57.88
CA SER A 109 -15.01 10.03 59.25
C SER A 109 -16.07 10.80 60.05
N THR A 110 -17.21 11.16 59.46
CA THR A 110 -18.28 11.82 60.20
C THR A 110 -18.94 10.78 61.11
N GLU A 111 -18.92 10.99 62.43
CA GLU A 111 -19.30 10.06 63.52
C GLU A 111 -20.72 9.45 63.43
N SER A 112 -21.49 9.81 62.41
CA SER A 112 -22.76 9.20 62.05
C SER A 112 -22.64 8.64 60.63
N GLY A 113 -22.35 7.34 60.50
CA GLY A 113 -22.21 6.64 59.22
C GLY A 113 -23.42 6.83 58.30
N GLY A 114 -23.37 7.88 57.47
CA GLY A 114 -24.46 8.29 56.57
C GLY A 114 -24.81 9.79 56.57
N GLY A 115 -24.18 10.62 57.40
CA GLY A 115 -24.42 12.08 57.40
C GLY A 115 -23.91 12.78 56.13
N LEU A 116 -24.62 13.81 55.67
CA LEU A 116 -24.12 14.72 54.64
C LEU A 116 -23.00 15.58 55.25
N ALA A 117 -21.82 15.64 54.62
CA ALA A 117 -20.80 16.60 55.02
C ALA A 117 -21.32 18.03 54.81
N ASP A 118 -20.79 18.97 55.58
CA ASP A 118 -21.12 20.38 55.45
C ASP A 118 -20.69 20.94 54.09
N SER A 119 -21.37 21.98 53.64
CA SER A 119 -21.14 22.57 52.31
C SER A 119 -19.72 23.09 52.12
N ILE A 120 -19.00 23.44 53.20
CA ILE A 120 -17.63 23.95 53.14
C ILE A 120 -16.67 22.79 52.92
N THR A 121 -16.79 21.70 53.68
CA THR A 121 -16.00 20.48 53.47
C THR A 121 -16.21 19.88 52.08
N GLU A 122 -17.44 19.86 51.57
CA GLU A 122 -17.71 19.40 50.19
C GLU A 122 -17.05 20.28 49.13
N ASN A 123 -17.10 21.61 49.29
CA ASN A 123 -16.46 22.52 48.36
C ASN A 123 -14.93 22.44 48.44
N ASN A 124 -14.38 22.30 49.64
CA ASN A 124 -12.94 22.12 49.85
C ASN A 124 -12.46 20.81 49.24
N ALA A 125 -13.17 19.70 49.45
CA ALA A 125 -12.83 18.41 48.85
C ALA A 125 -12.88 18.46 47.33
N ARG A 126 -13.89 19.10 46.75
CA ARG A 126 -13.98 19.34 45.30
C ARG A 126 -12.75 20.10 44.80
N ILE A 127 -12.37 21.21 45.43
CA ILE A 127 -11.22 22.01 45.02
C ILE A 127 -9.92 21.20 45.14
N THR A 128 -9.73 20.46 46.23
CA THR A 128 -8.54 19.62 46.41
C THR A 128 -8.46 18.52 45.35
N LEU A 129 -9.59 17.87 45.03
CA LEU A 129 -9.64 16.87 43.96
C LEU A 129 -9.34 17.49 42.60
N GLU A 130 -9.95 18.62 42.27
CA GLU A 130 -9.70 19.34 41.01
C GLU A 130 -8.22 19.70 40.84
N GLN A 131 -7.52 19.99 41.94
CA GLN A 131 -6.08 20.28 41.95
C GLN A 131 -5.20 19.02 41.82
N ARG A 132 -5.59 17.90 42.45
CA ARG A 132 -4.81 16.65 42.49
C ARG A 132 -5.02 15.74 41.30
N CYS A 133 -6.21 15.74 40.70
CA CYS A 133 -6.54 14.85 39.60
C CYS A 133 -5.64 15.14 38.39
N MET A 134 -4.86 14.11 38.02
CA MET A 134 -4.00 14.09 36.84
C MET A 134 -4.35 12.90 35.96
N PRO A 135 -4.35 13.04 34.62
CA PRO A 135 -4.53 11.92 33.73
C PRO A 135 -3.43 10.86 33.94
N ASN A 136 -3.81 9.59 34.00
CA ASN A 136 -2.88 8.48 34.17
C ASN A 136 -2.81 7.59 32.91
N HIS A 137 -2.23 8.14 31.85
CA HIS A 137 -2.05 7.43 30.57
C HIS A 137 -1.11 6.21 30.67
N LYS A 138 -0.14 6.23 31.59
CA LYS A 138 0.78 5.09 31.80
C LYS A 138 0.06 3.85 32.34
N ARG A 139 -0.80 4.04 33.35
CA ARG A 139 -1.62 2.95 33.90
C ARG A 139 -2.62 2.45 32.87
N CYS A 140 -3.19 3.35 32.07
CA CYS A 140 -4.06 2.98 30.95
C CYS A 140 -3.33 2.07 29.95
N LEU A 141 -2.11 2.44 29.53
CA LEU A 141 -1.29 1.61 28.66
C LEU A 141 -0.98 0.23 29.26
N ALA A 142 -0.73 0.14 30.56
CA ALA A 142 -0.48 -1.14 31.23
C ALA A 142 -1.71 -2.06 31.19
N LEU A 143 -2.91 -1.49 31.40
CA LEU A 143 -4.18 -2.21 31.29
C LEU A 143 -4.46 -2.66 29.85
N LEU A 144 -4.27 -1.77 28.86
CA LEU A 144 -4.43 -2.08 27.44
C LEU A 144 -3.45 -3.17 26.99
N SER A 145 -2.19 -3.10 27.44
CA SER A 145 -1.18 -4.13 27.13
C SER A 145 -1.55 -5.49 27.72
N SER A 146 -2.09 -5.50 28.93
CA SER A 146 -2.59 -6.71 29.59
C SER A 146 -3.82 -7.28 28.85
N ALA A 147 -4.76 -6.42 28.45
CA ALA A 147 -5.92 -6.80 27.64
C ALA A 147 -5.50 -7.36 26.27
N MET A 148 -4.52 -6.73 25.60
CA MET A 148 -3.95 -7.19 24.33
C MET A 148 -3.40 -8.61 24.43
N SER A 149 -2.64 -8.92 25.49
CA SER A 149 -2.09 -10.25 25.73
C SER A 149 -3.21 -11.31 25.81
N GLN A 150 -4.30 -10.99 26.51
CA GLN A 150 -5.46 -11.87 26.61
C GLN A 150 -6.16 -12.02 25.24
N PHE A 151 -6.40 -10.94 24.50
CA PHE A 151 -7.00 -11.03 23.15
C PHE A 151 -6.13 -11.80 22.15
N LYS A 152 -4.80 -11.78 22.31
CA LYS A 152 -3.87 -12.65 21.56
C LYS A 152 -4.06 -14.12 21.94
N LYS A 153 -4.08 -14.43 23.24
CA LYS A 153 -4.29 -15.79 23.78
C LYS A 153 -5.59 -16.42 23.25
N TYR A 154 -6.67 -15.63 23.18
CA TYR A 154 -8.00 -16.10 22.73
C TYR A 154 -8.29 -15.85 21.24
N LYS A 155 -7.29 -15.44 20.44
CA LYS A 155 -7.40 -15.24 18.98
C LYS A 155 -8.48 -14.21 18.55
N CYS A 156 -8.72 -13.20 19.37
CA CYS A 156 -9.69 -12.13 19.11
C CYS A 156 -9.07 -11.02 18.23
N VAL A 157 -8.80 -11.29 16.96
CA VAL A 157 -8.02 -10.39 16.06
C VAL A 157 -8.62 -8.99 15.94
N ARG A 158 -9.95 -8.87 15.77
CA ARG A 158 -10.62 -7.55 15.68
C ARG A 158 -10.40 -6.71 16.93
N MET A 159 -10.47 -7.34 18.10
CA MET A 159 -10.27 -6.65 19.36
C MET A 159 -8.80 -6.29 19.58
N GLN A 160 -7.85 -7.14 19.15
CA GLN A 160 -6.43 -6.77 19.13
C GLN A 160 -6.22 -5.47 18.34
N ARG A 161 -6.77 -5.34 17.13
CA ARG A 161 -6.64 -4.11 16.34
C ARG A 161 -7.28 -2.90 17.02
N HIS A 162 -8.43 -3.08 17.66
CA HIS A 162 -9.06 -2.03 18.45
C HIS A 162 -8.15 -1.56 19.59
N ILE A 163 -7.59 -2.48 20.38
CA ILE A 163 -6.65 -2.15 21.46
C ILE A 163 -5.39 -1.47 20.92
N MET A 164 -4.88 -1.85 19.74
CA MET A 164 -3.75 -1.16 19.09
C MET A 164 -4.07 0.32 18.80
N LEU A 165 -5.28 0.60 18.33
CA LEU A 165 -5.75 1.98 18.13
C LEU A 165 -5.82 2.73 19.46
N LEU A 166 -6.40 2.13 20.52
CA LEU A 166 -6.48 2.80 21.83
C LEU A 166 -5.09 3.06 22.42
N MET A 167 -4.16 2.10 22.29
CA MET A 167 -2.77 2.31 22.72
C MET A 167 -2.09 3.43 21.94
N ALA A 168 -2.39 3.60 20.65
CA ALA A 168 -1.84 4.71 19.87
C ALA A 168 -2.28 6.08 20.41
N ASP A 169 -3.55 6.22 20.80
CA ASP A 169 -4.06 7.45 21.42
C ASP A 169 -3.34 7.74 22.76
N GLU A 170 -3.16 6.74 23.62
CA GLU A 170 -2.45 6.92 24.89
C GLU A 170 -0.96 7.22 24.70
N TYR A 171 -0.30 6.61 23.71
CA TYR A 171 1.08 6.95 23.37
C TYR A 171 1.21 8.38 22.83
N ALA A 172 0.24 8.84 22.04
CA ALA A 172 0.20 10.22 21.57
C ALA A 172 0.00 11.21 22.72
N ALA A 173 -0.86 10.89 23.70
CA ALA A 173 -1.06 11.70 24.91
C ALA A 173 0.22 11.81 25.77
N LEU A 174 1.06 10.78 25.77
CA LEU A 174 2.39 10.78 26.41
C LEU A 174 3.49 11.42 25.56
N ASN A 175 3.19 12.08 24.43
CA ASN A 175 4.13 12.62 23.46
C ASN A 175 5.07 11.57 22.82
N HIS A 176 4.74 10.27 22.90
CA HIS A 176 5.48 9.18 22.27
C HIS A 176 4.94 8.89 20.86
N HIS A 177 4.96 9.91 19.99
CA HIS A 177 4.34 9.87 18.66
C HIS A 177 4.94 8.82 17.72
N SER A 178 6.21 8.46 17.87
CA SER A 178 6.85 7.41 17.07
C SER A 178 6.23 6.03 17.31
N LYS A 179 5.90 5.69 18.57
CA LYS A 179 5.20 4.45 18.92
C LYS A 179 3.74 4.49 18.48
N ALA A 180 3.07 5.62 18.64
CA ALA A 180 1.70 5.80 18.17
C ALA A 180 1.61 5.53 16.66
N LEU A 181 2.53 6.09 15.88
CA LEU A 181 2.58 5.90 14.44
C LEU A 181 2.75 4.43 14.04
N GLN A 182 3.60 3.66 14.73
CA GLN A 182 3.75 2.22 14.48
C GLN A 182 2.44 1.43 14.64
N PHE A 183 1.67 1.71 15.69
CA PHE A 183 0.35 1.10 15.87
C PHE A 183 -0.63 1.53 14.79
N ILE A 184 -0.68 2.84 14.47
CA ILE A 184 -1.58 3.39 13.46
C ILE A 184 -1.29 2.79 12.07
N SER A 185 -0.03 2.76 11.64
CA SER A 185 0.36 2.21 10.33
C SER A 185 0.02 0.73 10.22
N HIS A 186 0.21 -0.06 11.29
CA HIS A 186 -0.21 -1.46 11.31
C HIS A 186 -1.73 -1.61 11.18
N VAL A 187 -2.51 -0.85 11.95
CA VAL A 187 -3.98 -0.92 11.89
C VAL A 187 -4.51 -0.44 10.53
N LEU A 188 -3.92 0.61 9.94
CA LEU A 188 -4.25 1.08 8.60
C LEU A 188 -4.06 -0.02 7.55
N TRP A 189 -2.91 -0.69 7.56
CA TRP A 189 -2.62 -1.80 6.66
C TRP A 189 -3.63 -2.94 6.79
N GLU A 190 -3.93 -3.35 8.03
CA GLU A 190 -4.90 -4.41 8.30
C GLU A 190 -6.33 -4.05 7.85
N CYS A 191 -6.75 -2.80 8.09
CA CYS A 191 -8.05 -2.29 7.61
C CYS A 191 -8.15 -2.36 6.09
N ARG A 192 -7.06 -2.11 5.37
CA ARG A 192 -7.01 -2.19 3.90
C ARG A 192 -7.16 -3.62 3.40
N ILE A 193 -6.43 -4.57 3.99
CA ILE A 193 -6.53 -5.99 3.63
C ILE A 193 -7.97 -6.49 3.79
N GLU A 194 -8.63 -6.10 4.88
CA GLU A 194 -10.02 -6.52 5.16
C GLU A 194 -11.08 -5.68 4.46
N LYS A 195 -10.69 -4.65 3.69
CA LYS A 195 -11.59 -3.66 3.10
C LYS A 195 -12.50 -2.98 4.12
N PHE A 196 -12.04 -2.87 5.36
CA PHE A 196 -12.76 -2.18 6.42
C PHE A 196 -12.41 -0.69 6.41
N THR A 197 -13.13 0.07 5.59
CA THR A 197 -12.81 1.46 5.25
C THR A 197 -13.24 2.49 6.29
N LEU A 198 -14.25 2.17 7.12
CA LEU A 198 -14.83 3.09 8.10
C LEU A 198 -13.81 3.74 9.06
N PRO A 199 -12.86 3.02 9.70
CA PRO A 199 -11.90 3.62 10.61
C PRO A 199 -10.74 4.35 9.91
N ILE A 200 -10.58 4.21 8.59
CA ILE A 200 -9.41 4.74 7.88
C ILE A 200 -9.35 6.26 7.98
N SER A 201 -10.47 6.98 7.88
CA SER A 201 -10.48 8.44 8.04
C SER A 201 -9.94 8.86 9.43
N LEU A 202 -10.44 8.25 10.51
CA LEU A 202 -9.94 8.51 11.85
C LEU A 202 -8.43 8.22 11.95
N LEU A 203 -7.99 7.05 11.47
CA LEU A 203 -6.59 6.65 11.50
C LEU A 203 -5.69 7.60 10.69
N LEU A 204 -6.12 8.08 9.53
CA LEU A 204 -5.39 9.05 8.72
C LEU A 204 -5.20 10.37 9.47
N SER A 205 -6.23 10.86 10.17
CA SER A 205 -6.11 12.08 10.97
C SER A 205 -5.10 11.92 12.12
N ARG A 206 -5.08 10.75 12.79
CA ARG A 206 -4.13 10.43 13.86
C ARG A 206 -2.70 10.24 13.34
N SER A 207 -2.57 9.61 12.17
CA SER A 207 -1.29 9.43 11.45
C SER A 207 -0.69 10.77 11.07
N LEU A 208 -1.51 11.67 10.49
CA LEU A 208 -1.10 13.02 10.12
C LEU A 208 -0.60 13.83 11.34
N MET A 209 -1.33 13.77 12.45
CA MET A 209 -0.91 14.43 13.70
C MET A 209 0.40 13.85 14.25
N SER A 210 0.53 12.53 14.33
CA SER A 210 1.71 11.88 14.91
C SER A 210 2.95 12.07 14.04
N SER A 211 2.81 11.95 12.72
CA SER A 211 3.91 12.20 11.78
C SER A 211 4.39 13.66 11.81
N PHE A 212 3.50 14.62 12.07
CA PHE A 212 3.89 16.01 12.27
C PHE A 212 4.80 16.24 13.47
N PHE A 213 4.47 15.66 14.63
CA PHE A 213 5.28 15.81 15.84
C PHE A 213 6.63 15.08 15.75
N VAL A 214 6.72 14.02 14.94
CA VAL A 214 7.99 13.30 14.71
C VAL A 214 8.79 13.90 13.55
N ALA A 215 8.18 14.79 12.76
CA ALA A 215 8.71 15.26 11.47
C ALA A 215 9.02 14.10 10.50
N ASP A 216 8.18 13.06 10.50
CA ASP A 216 8.27 11.97 9.52
C ASP A 216 7.64 12.42 8.19
N LEU A 217 8.50 12.85 7.27
CA LEU A 217 8.11 13.35 5.95
C LEU A 217 7.28 12.33 5.16
N LYS A 218 7.71 11.06 5.13
CA LYS A 218 7.10 10.03 4.29
C LYS A 218 5.68 9.73 4.76
N GLU A 219 5.48 9.51 6.06
CA GLU A 219 4.16 9.21 6.62
C GLU A 219 3.24 10.43 6.61
N PHE A 220 3.79 11.64 6.77
CA PHE A 220 3.02 12.88 6.67
C PHE A 220 2.48 13.09 5.24
N VAL A 221 3.33 12.95 4.22
CA VAL A 221 2.90 13.08 2.81
C VAL A 221 1.96 11.94 2.42
N SER A 222 2.26 10.70 2.84
CA SER A 222 1.39 9.54 2.63
C SER A 222 -0.02 9.77 3.18
N SER A 223 -0.13 10.26 4.43
CA SER A 223 -1.41 10.56 5.06
C SER A 223 -2.13 11.72 4.35
N SER A 224 -1.38 12.76 3.96
CA SER A 224 -1.91 13.95 3.26
C SER A 224 -2.49 13.60 1.89
N VAL A 225 -1.77 12.80 1.09
CA VAL A 225 -2.21 12.35 -0.25
C VAL A 225 -3.47 11.49 -0.17
N GLN A 226 -3.66 10.72 0.91
CA GLN A 226 -4.88 9.94 1.14
C GLN A 226 -6.04 10.83 1.62
N ILE A 227 -5.78 11.78 2.52
CA ILE A 227 -6.79 12.72 3.02
C ILE A 227 -7.38 13.58 1.90
N LEU A 228 -6.56 13.96 0.91
CA LEU A 228 -7.00 14.71 -0.27
C LEU A 228 -7.93 13.92 -1.20
N ASN A 229 -8.09 12.60 -1.02
CA ASN A 229 -9.02 11.79 -1.79
C ASN A 229 -10.44 11.94 -1.23
N ILE A 230 -11.13 13.00 -1.62
CA ILE A 230 -12.48 13.32 -1.12
C ILE A 230 -13.53 12.29 -1.56
N HIS A 231 -13.26 11.50 -2.60
CA HIS A 231 -14.16 10.44 -3.04
C HIS A 231 -14.16 9.26 -2.06
N SER A 232 -12.99 8.86 -1.58
CA SER A 232 -12.87 7.80 -0.56
C SER A 232 -13.18 8.33 0.84
N PHE A 233 -12.84 9.60 1.13
CA PHE A 233 -13.02 10.21 2.45
C PHE A 233 -13.66 11.62 2.36
N PRO A 234 -14.98 11.71 2.12
CA PRO A 234 -15.68 13.00 1.98
C PRO A 234 -15.58 13.92 3.21
N SER A 235 -15.35 13.35 4.40
CA SER A 235 -15.21 14.10 5.66
C SER A 235 -14.07 15.12 5.66
N PHE A 236 -13.13 15.02 4.72
CA PHE A 236 -11.96 15.90 4.64
C PHE A 236 -12.07 17.04 3.63
N GLU A 237 -13.22 17.19 2.97
CA GLU A 237 -13.41 18.25 1.97
C GLU A 237 -13.09 19.65 2.52
N SER A 238 -13.53 19.96 3.75
CA SER A 238 -13.32 21.26 4.38
C SER A 238 -11.86 21.58 4.71
N ILE A 239 -11.03 20.56 4.94
CA ILE A 239 -9.61 20.71 5.31
C ILE A 239 -8.67 20.53 4.12
N SER A 240 -9.17 20.12 2.95
CA SER A 240 -8.35 19.74 1.80
C SER A 240 -7.45 20.87 1.30
N ALA A 241 -7.92 22.12 1.29
CA ALA A 241 -7.09 23.27 0.92
C ALA A 241 -5.92 23.50 1.89
N HIS A 242 -6.14 23.26 3.18
CA HIS A 242 -5.10 23.36 4.20
C HIS A 242 -4.04 22.27 4.05
N ILE A 243 -4.47 21.04 3.76
CA ILE A 243 -3.56 19.92 3.49
C ILE A 243 -2.74 20.15 2.20
N ALA A 244 -3.39 20.63 1.13
CA ALA A 244 -2.70 21.00 -0.11
C ALA A 244 -1.64 22.09 0.12
N MET A 245 -1.95 23.10 0.94
CA MET A 245 -0.99 24.13 1.33
C MET A 245 0.21 23.53 2.08
N ASN A 246 -0.01 22.60 3.01
CA ASN A 246 1.07 21.92 3.73
C ASN A 246 1.97 21.11 2.80
N ILE A 247 1.41 20.37 1.84
CA ILE A 247 2.19 19.67 0.81
C ILE A 247 3.03 20.67 0.00
N ASN A 248 2.45 21.80 -0.42
CA ASN A 248 3.18 22.82 -1.17
C ASN A 248 4.31 23.47 -0.36
N ARG A 249 4.15 23.67 0.95
CA ARG A 249 5.22 24.15 1.85
C ARG A 249 6.36 23.14 1.92
N ILE A 250 6.04 21.87 2.14
CA ILE A 250 7.01 20.77 2.18
C ILE A 250 7.79 20.68 0.87
N ARG A 251 7.10 20.81 -0.28
CA ARG A 251 7.72 20.84 -1.62
C ARG A 251 8.77 21.94 -1.74
N ASN A 252 8.53 23.08 -1.11
CA ASN A 252 9.42 24.24 -1.07
C ASN A 252 10.41 24.21 0.11
N ALA A 253 10.60 23.04 0.77
CA ALA A 253 11.45 22.87 1.95
C ALA A 253 11.11 23.82 3.12
N GLN A 254 9.82 24.15 3.26
CA GLN A 254 9.29 24.94 4.36
C GLN A 254 8.52 24.04 5.33
N PRO A 255 8.64 24.28 6.66
CA PRO A 255 7.88 23.52 7.64
C PRO A 255 6.37 23.61 7.38
N PRO A 256 5.64 22.49 7.50
CA PRO A 256 4.19 22.51 7.42
C PRO A 256 3.60 23.36 8.55
N LEU A 257 2.40 23.88 8.32
CA LEU A 257 1.58 24.52 9.35
C LEU A 257 1.01 23.43 10.30
N SER A 258 0.22 23.84 11.30
CA SER A 258 -0.53 22.87 12.13
C SER A 258 -1.22 21.84 11.23
N PRO A 259 -1.17 20.52 11.51
CA PRO A 259 -1.66 19.52 10.56
C PRO A 259 -3.16 19.61 10.29
N LEU A 260 -3.92 19.93 11.31
CA LEU A 260 -5.38 20.08 11.25
C LEU A 260 -5.76 21.50 11.69
N PRO A 261 -6.63 22.21 10.94
CA PRO A 261 -7.03 23.58 11.30
C PRO A 261 -7.69 23.71 12.67
N SER A 262 -8.40 22.66 13.11
CA SER A 262 -9.07 22.61 14.41
C SER A 262 -8.12 22.33 15.57
N PHE A 263 -6.89 21.88 15.29
CA PHE A 263 -5.94 21.52 16.34
C PHE A 263 -5.10 22.74 16.74
N GLN A 264 -5.31 23.19 17.98
CA GLN A 264 -4.59 24.32 18.56
C GLN A 264 -3.29 23.82 19.21
N LEU A 265 -2.16 24.27 18.65
CA LEU A 265 -0.84 24.09 19.23
C LEU A 265 -0.49 25.32 20.06
N SER A 266 0.17 25.14 21.20
CA SER A 266 0.82 26.27 21.87
C SER A 266 1.97 26.81 21.02
N ASP A 267 2.25 28.11 21.12
CA ASP A 267 3.33 28.75 20.34
C ASP A 267 4.68 28.05 20.56
N ALA A 268 4.97 27.64 21.80
CA ALA A 268 6.18 26.91 22.14
C ALA A 268 6.27 25.55 21.43
N GLN A 269 5.18 24.78 21.40
CA GLN A 269 5.13 23.48 20.69
C GLN A 269 5.28 23.67 19.18
N LEU A 270 4.63 24.68 18.62
CA LEU A 270 4.69 24.97 17.20
C LEU A 270 6.12 25.34 16.78
N ILE A 271 6.81 26.19 17.55
CA ILE A 271 8.21 26.55 17.30
C ILE A 271 9.12 25.32 17.38
N ALA A 272 8.94 24.47 18.41
CA ALA A 272 9.73 23.25 18.56
C ALA A 272 9.54 22.29 17.38
N CYS A 273 8.29 22.07 16.94
CA CYS A 273 8.01 21.24 15.76
C CYS A 273 8.63 21.85 14.50
N GLN A 274 8.50 23.17 14.29
CA GLN A 274 9.09 23.83 13.13
C GLN A 274 10.61 23.67 13.07
N GLN A 275 11.30 23.78 14.21
CA GLN A 275 12.75 23.54 14.29
C GLN A 275 13.10 22.10 13.92
N GLN A 276 12.31 21.13 14.39
CA GLN A 276 12.52 19.71 14.06
C GLN A 276 12.35 19.45 12.56
N TRP A 277 11.32 20.02 11.93
CA TRP A 277 11.13 19.95 10.48
C TRP A 277 12.28 20.61 9.70
N MET A 278 12.77 21.77 10.15
CA MET A 278 13.94 22.42 9.54
C MET A 278 15.20 21.56 9.62
N ASN A 279 15.40 20.84 10.73
CA ASN A 279 16.52 19.90 10.85
C ASN A 279 16.39 18.75 9.84
N VAL A 280 15.19 18.22 9.64
CA VAL A 280 14.94 17.19 8.61
C VAL A 280 15.25 17.73 7.20
N PHE A 281 14.89 18.98 6.89
CA PHE A 281 15.18 19.61 5.60
C PHE A 281 16.64 20.05 5.41
N SER A 282 17.46 20.01 6.46
CA SER A 282 18.89 20.31 6.35
C SER A 282 19.64 19.22 5.57
N GLU A 283 19.11 18.00 5.59
CA GLU A 283 19.57 16.87 4.79
C GLU A 283 18.66 16.69 3.57
N ARG A 284 19.20 16.08 2.50
CA ARG A 284 18.37 15.70 1.36
C ARG A 284 17.52 14.50 1.72
N VAL A 285 16.21 14.66 1.70
CA VAL A 285 15.25 13.59 2.01
C VAL A 285 14.58 13.11 0.73
N PHE A 286 14.69 11.80 0.49
CA PHE A 286 14.07 11.10 -0.61
C PHE A 286 13.01 10.14 -0.09
N PHE A 287 11.81 10.15 -0.68
CA PHE A 287 10.76 9.19 -0.34
C PHE A 287 10.01 8.69 -1.59
N SER A 288 9.50 7.47 -1.54
CA SER A 288 8.65 6.90 -2.60
C SER A 288 7.39 6.32 -1.96
N LEU A 289 6.25 6.60 -2.59
CA LEU A 289 4.92 6.15 -2.20
C LEU A 289 4.34 5.29 -3.32
N SER A 290 4.01 4.04 -3.00
CA SER A 290 3.27 3.18 -3.93
C SER A 290 1.80 3.58 -3.91
N ALA A 291 1.39 4.32 -4.94
CA ALA A 291 0.02 4.79 -5.13
C ALA A 291 -1.04 3.70 -5.01
N PRO A 292 -0.89 2.48 -5.57
CA PRO A 292 -1.93 1.46 -5.47
C PRO A 292 -2.07 0.82 -4.08
N ARG A 293 -1.08 1.00 -3.20
CA ARG A 293 -1.13 0.48 -1.82
C ARG A 293 -1.84 1.43 -0.85
N ILE A 294 -2.14 2.65 -1.29
CA ILE A 294 -2.79 3.70 -0.51
C ILE A 294 -3.98 4.26 -1.29
N ASP A 295 -4.94 4.89 -0.63
CA ASP A 295 -6.07 5.54 -1.33
C ASP A 295 -5.66 6.94 -1.84
N ALA A 296 -4.65 7.02 -2.70
CA ALA A 296 -4.15 8.29 -3.21
C ALA A 296 -5.22 9.10 -3.96
N PHE A 297 -5.18 10.43 -3.83
CA PHE A 297 -6.13 11.30 -4.54
C PHE A 297 -5.91 11.33 -6.05
N VAL A 298 -4.73 10.97 -6.55
CA VAL A 298 -4.46 10.85 -7.98
C VAL A 298 -4.75 9.41 -8.41
N ARG A 299 -5.60 9.25 -9.42
CA ARG A 299 -5.79 7.98 -10.13
C ARG A 299 -5.07 8.06 -11.46
N ALA A 300 -4.31 7.02 -11.79
CA ALA A 300 -3.59 6.94 -13.06
C ALA A 300 -4.10 5.77 -13.89
N HIS A 301 -4.21 5.98 -15.19
CA HIS A 301 -4.52 4.97 -16.18
C HIS A 301 -3.63 5.18 -17.40
N ALA A 302 -3.15 4.11 -18.00
CA ALA A 302 -2.33 4.18 -19.21
C ALA A 302 -2.80 3.14 -20.22
N SER A 303 -3.02 3.57 -21.46
CA SER A 303 -3.48 2.71 -22.54
C SER A 303 -2.89 3.12 -23.88
N PHE A 304 -2.58 2.12 -24.70
CA PHE A 304 -2.19 2.29 -26.08
C PHE A 304 -3.43 2.46 -26.95
N LEU A 305 -3.51 3.55 -27.72
CA LEU A 305 -4.63 3.86 -28.60
C LEU A 305 -4.53 3.04 -29.88
N CYS A 306 -4.86 1.76 -29.78
CA CYS A 306 -5.00 0.86 -30.91
C CYS A 306 -6.26 0.01 -30.76
N THR A 307 -6.88 -0.33 -31.89
CA THR A 307 -7.99 -1.30 -31.97
C THR A 307 -7.49 -2.72 -32.16
N GLU A 308 -6.28 -2.89 -32.69
CA GLU A 308 -5.66 -4.18 -32.97
C GLU A 308 -4.81 -4.63 -31.78
N GLN A 309 -4.90 -5.93 -31.45
CA GLN A 309 -4.13 -6.51 -30.35
C GLN A 309 -2.64 -6.70 -30.69
N ALA A 310 -2.29 -6.52 -31.97
CA ALA A 310 -0.94 -6.63 -32.43
C ALA A 310 -0.68 -5.71 -33.64
N ILE A 311 0.56 -5.25 -33.76
CA ILE A 311 1.00 -4.30 -34.77
C ILE A 311 2.36 -4.73 -35.31
N ALA A 312 2.65 -4.47 -36.58
CA ALA A 312 3.97 -4.72 -37.17
C ALA A 312 5.00 -3.64 -36.76
N SER A 313 6.27 -4.03 -36.62
CA SER A 313 7.35 -3.07 -36.42
C SER A 313 7.48 -2.13 -37.63
N GLY A 314 7.91 -0.89 -37.38
CA GLY A 314 7.86 0.23 -38.31
C GLY A 314 6.60 1.09 -38.21
N SER A 315 5.60 0.67 -37.44
CA SER A 315 4.37 1.46 -37.20
C SER A 315 4.54 2.48 -36.07
N THR A 316 3.74 3.53 -36.10
CA THR A 316 3.62 4.51 -35.01
C THR A 316 2.44 4.18 -34.12
N LEU A 317 2.64 4.21 -32.81
CA LEU A 317 1.62 3.95 -31.80
C LEU A 317 1.47 5.17 -30.87
N ILE A 318 0.25 5.46 -30.43
CA ILE A 318 0.00 6.53 -29.46
C ILE A 318 -0.28 5.93 -28.08
N LEU A 319 0.49 6.33 -27.09
CA LEU A 319 0.25 6.03 -25.68
C LEU A 319 -0.53 7.19 -25.03
N LYS A 320 -1.73 6.89 -24.51
CA LYS A 320 -2.52 7.79 -23.67
C LYS A 320 -2.23 7.51 -22.21
N VAL A 321 -1.85 8.54 -21.46
CA VAL A 321 -1.77 8.51 -20.00
C VAL A 321 -2.77 9.50 -19.42
N SER A 322 -3.65 9.02 -18.55
CA SER A 322 -4.74 9.78 -17.96
C SER A 322 -4.55 9.85 -16.45
N LEU A 323 -4.45 11.07 -15.92
CA LEU A 323 -4.39 11.35 -14.49
C LEU A 323 -5.68 12.03 -14.05
N TYR A 324 -6.41 11.44 -13.10
CA TYR A 324 -7.63 12.00 -12.53
C TYR A 324 -7.39 12.42 -11.09
N SER A 325 -7.64 13.70 -10.78
CA SER A 325 -7.53 14.23 -9.42
C SER A 325 -8.85 14.13 -8.68
N CYS A 326 -8.86 13.41 -7.56
CA CYS A 326 -9.96 13.31 -6.61
C CYS A 326 -9.91 14.42 -5.55
N ALA A 327 -9.01 15.39 -5.66
CA ALA A 327 -8.94 16.51 -4.73
C ALA A 327 -9.89 17.63 -5.14
N CYS A 328 -10.37 18.41 -4.17
CA CYS A 328 -11.14 19.63 -4.43
C CYS A 328 -10.26 20.86 -4.71
N VAL A 329 -8.93 20.71 -4.72
CA VAL A 329 -7.94 21.77 -4.94
C VAL A 329 -6.95 21.35 -6.03
N ALA A 330 -6.46 22.32 -6.79
CA ALA A 330 -5.46 22.08 -7.83
C ALA A 330 -4.11 21.70 -7.21
N MET A 331 -3.47 20.68 -7.77
CA MET A 331 -2.20 20.14 -7.26
C MET A 331 -1.13 20.18 -8.34
N HIS A 332 0.06 20.59 -7.96
CA HIS A 332 1.20 20.76 -8.86
C HIS A 332 2.28 19.74 -8.56
N PHE A 333 2.85 19.18 -9.62
CA PHE A 333 3.95 18.23 -9.60
C PHE A 333 5.01 18.67 -10.60
N GLU A 334 6.26 18.40 -10.27
CA GLU A 334 7.40 18.83 -11.08
C GLU A 334 7.47 18.03 -12.37
N ARG A 335 7.27 16.72 -12.30
CA ARG A 335 7.45 15.84 -13.46
C ARG A 335 6.56 14.61 -13.41
N LEU A 336 6.07 14.21 -14.58
CA LEU A 336 5.49 12.90 -14.84
C LEU A 336 6.49 12.10 -15.68
N ARG A 337 6.88 10.93 -15.19
CA ARG A 337 7.72 9.96 -15.90
C ARG A 337 6.91 8.72 -16.23
N VAL A 338 7.00 8.25 -17.47
CA VAL A 338 6.30 7.06 -17.94
C VAL A 338 7.29 6.13 -18.62
N ASN A 339 7.36 4.90 -18.11
CA ASN A 339 8.27 3.87 -18.59
C ASN A 339 7.50 2.78 -19.31
N VAL A 340 7.99 2.40 -20.48
CA VAL A 340 7.43 1.35 -21.31
C VAL A 340 8.49 0.29 -21.54
N SER A 341 8.17 -0.98 -21.33
CA SER A 341 9.10 -2.10 -21.49
C SER A 341 8.39 -3.36 -22.00
N ASP A 342 9.18 -4.38 -22.34
CA ASP A 342 8.66 -5.69 -22.70
C ASP A 342 8.17 -6.43 -21.45
N ALA A 343 6.96 -6.99 -21.52
CA ALA A 343 6.33 -7.77 -20.45
C ALA A 343 7.21 -8.94 -20.00
N SER A 344 7.96 -9.55 -20.92
CA SER A 344 8.91 -10.65 -20.61
C SER A 344 10.02 -10.20 -19.65
N THR A 345 10.45 -8.94 -19.77
CA THR A 345 11.51 -8.35 -18.95
C THR A 345 10.99 -7.77 -17.63
N THR A 346 9.68 -7.57 -17.50
CA THR A 346 9.08 -6.92 -16.32
C THR A 346 9.10 -7.84 -15.08
N THR A 347 9.30 -9.15 -15.26
CA THR A 347 9.39 -10.15 -14.17
C THR A 347 10.82 -10.45 -13.71
N THR A 348 11.85 -10.00 -14.44
CA THR A 348 13.26 -10.33 -14.17
C THR A 348 14.14 -9.08 -14.15
N ASN A 349 14.45 -8.63 -12.93
CA ASN A 349 15.41 -7.59 -12.54
C ASN A 349 15.02 -6.11 -12.76
N ALA A 350 15.17 -5.33 -11.69
CA ALA A 350 14.94 -3.88 -11.57
C ALA A 350 16.01 -3.00 -12.25
N GLU A 351 16.93 -3.57 -13.03
CA GLU A 351 18.12 -2.88 -13.57
C GLU A 351 18.14 -2.74 -15.11
N ARG A 352 17.10 -3.20 -15.82
CA ARG A 352 17.02 -2.99 -17.27
C ARG A 352 16.41 -1.62 -17.58
N LEU A 353 17.09 -0.86 -18.43
CA LEU A 353 16.61 0.40 -18.97
C LEU A 353 15.26 0.19 -19.67
N PRO A 354 14.30 1.12 -19.52
CA PRO A 354 13.03 1.05 -20.23
C PRO A 354 13.28 1.13 -21.74
N MET A 355 12.40 0.51 -22.53
CA MET A 355 12.46 0.62 -23.99
C MET A 355 12.11 2.04 -24.43
N PHE A 356 11.12 2.64 -23.78
CA PHE A 356 10.78 4.05 -23.97
C PHE A 356 10.60 4.71 -22.60
N GLU A 357 11.18 5.89 -22.44
CA GLU A 357 10.99 6.78 -21.29
C GLU A 357 10.42 8.11 -21.78
N PHE A 358 9.29 8.51 -21.21
CA PHE A 358 8.65 9.79 -21.51
C PHE A 358 8.63 10.67 -20.29
N LEU A 359 8.97 11.95 -20.48
CA LEU A 359 8.99 12.97 -19.44
C LEU A 359 8.07 14.13 -19.82
N SER A 360 7.17 14.48 -18.90
CA SER A 360 6.38 15.71 -18.98
C SER A 360 6.65 16.56 -17.74
N GLU A 361 6.99 17.83 -17.93
CA GLU A 361 7.34 18.77 -16.85
C GLU A 361 6.15 19.67 -16.46
N ASN A 362 6.14 20.16 -15.22
CA ASN A 362 5.17 21.12 -14.67
C ASN A 362 3.71 20.65 -14.82
N ILE A 363 3.39 19.55 -14.15
CA ILE A 363 2.07 18.94 -14.19
C ILE A 363 1.13 19.63 -13.21
N GLU A 364 0.08 20.27 -13.73
CA GLU A 364 -1.01 20.80 -12.93
C GLU A 364 -2.26 19.89 -13.06
N LEU A 365 -2.67 19.29 -11.95
CA LEU A 365 -3.90 18.51 -11.87
C LEU A 365 -5.02 19.38 -11.32
N LYS A 366 -6.02 19.67 -12.16
CA LYS A 366 -7.21 20.44 -11.77
C LYS A 366 -8.17 19.61 -10.91
N PRO A 367 -8.93 20.23 -9.99
CA PRO A 367 -9.88 19.53 -9.14
C PRO A 367 -10.90 18.72 -9.94
N ASN A 368 -11.15 17.47 -9.54
CA ASN A 368 -12.16 16.59 -10.14
C ASN A 368 -12.11 16.51 -11.68
N CYS A 369 -10.91 16.65 -12.26
CA CYS A 369 -10.70 16.73 -13.68
C CYS A 369 -9.69 15.68 -14.15
N GLU A 370 -9.93 15.12 -15.34
CA GLU A 370 -8.99 14.23 -16.04
C GLU A 370 -8.00 15.07 -16.85
N THR A 371 -6.71 14.81 -16.63
CA THR A 371 -5.61 15.40 -17.40
C THR A 371 -4.99 14.31 -18.26
N ASN A 372 -4.95 14.53 -19.58
CA ASN A 372 -4.53 13.54 -20.56
C ASN A 372 -3.20 13.93 -21.22
N PHE A 373 -2.28 12.99 -21.27
CA PHE A 373 -0.99 13.07 -21.93
C PHE A 373 -0.96 12.07 -23.08
N PHE A 374 -0.43 12.49 -24.22
CA PHE A 374 -0.31 11.64 -25.41
C PHE A 374 1.16 11.59 -25.81
N TYR A 375 1.68 10.38 -25.93
CA TYR A 375 3.07 10.14 -26.34
C TYR A 375 3.08 9.31 -27.62
N GLU A 376 3.92 9.71 -28.56
CA GLU A 376 4.11 9.02 -29.83
C GLU A 376 5.26 8.01 -29.68
N LEU A 377 4.99 6.74 -30.00
CA LEU A 377 5.94 5.64 -29.95
C LEU A 377 6.23 5.21 -31.40
N ASN A 378 7.46 5.42 -31.83
CA ASN A 378 7.95 4.91 -33.11
C ASN A 378 8.60 3.55 -32.89
N LEU A 379 7.98 2.50 -33.42
CA LEU A 379 8.42 1.12 -33.22
C LEU A 379 9.55 0.78 -34.21
N ASP A 380 10.81 1.11 -33.88
CA ASP A 380 11.93 0.87 -34.80
C ASP A 380 12.09 -0.63 -35.12
N VAL A 381 12.21 -0.95 -36.41
CA VAL A 381 12.35 -2.32 -36.92
C VAL A 381 13.55 -3.03 -36.28
N ASN A 382 14.63 -2.29 -35.99
CA ASN A 382 15.84 -2.84 -35.37
C ASN A 382 15.65 -3.25 -33.90
N GLU A 383 14.71 -2.62 -33.19
CA GLU A 383 14.42 -2.94 -31.79
C GLU A 383 13.48 -4.15 -31.66
N PHE A 384 12.70 -4.47 -32.69
CA PHE A 384 11.69 -5.52 -32.71
C PHE A 384 12.06 -6.67 -33.66
N LEU A 385 13.24 -7.28 -33.46
CA LEU A 385 13.68 -8.48 -34.20
C LEU A 385 12.88 -9.75 -33.85
N GLU A 386 12.28 -9.76 -32.67
CA GLU A 386 11.41 -10.82 -32.16
C GLU A 386 10.09 -10.22 -31.70
N THR A 387 9.05 -11.04 -31.62
CA THR A 387 7.75 -10.62 -31.11
C THR A 387 7.87 -10.20 -29.64
N LYS A 388 7.60 -8.93 -29.35
CA LYS A 388 7.62 -8.39 -27.98
C LYS A 388 6.22 -7.99 -27.54
N LEU A 389 5.93 -8.12 -26.24
CA LEU A 389 4.67 -7.65 -25.65
C LEU A 389 4.95 -6.36 -24.90
N ILE A 390 4.63 -5.22 -25.49
CA ILE A 390 4.91 -3.92 -24.88
C ILE A 390 3.85 -3.59 -23.84
N VAL A 391 4.32 -3.15 -22.67
CA VAL A 391 3.49 -2.72 -21.53
C VAL A 391 4.04 -1.45 -20.90
N VAL A 392 3.16 -0.66 -20.29
CA VAL A 392 3.58 0.45 -19.41
C VAL A 392 4.03 -0.15 -18.09
N SER A 393 5.35 -0.22 -17.87
CA SER A 393 5.94 -0.88 -16.71
C SER A 393 5.91 -0.04 -15.45
N GLY A 394 5.99 1.28 -15.59
CA GLY A 394 5.95 2.20 -14.45
C GLY A 394 5.46 3.59 -14.85
N LEU A 395 4.77 4.22 -13.91
CA LEU A 395 4.41 5.63 -13.98
C LEU A 395 4.76 6.28 -12.66
N ASN A 396 5.53 7.37 -12.69
CA ASN A 396 6.01 8.07 -11.51
C ASN A 396 5.64 9.55 -11.60
N LEU A 397 5.07 10.08 -10.54
CA LEU A 397 4.76 11.50 -10.40
C LEU A 397 5.67 12.09 -9.32
N GLU A 398 6.54 13.02 -9.71
CA GLU A 398 7.61 13.57 -8.87
C GLU A 398 7.11 14.79 -8.08
N PHE A 399 7.34 14.77 -6.76
CA PHE A 399 7.17 15.87 -5.82
C PHE A 399 8.52 16.52 -5.55
N GLY A 400 8.61 17.84 -5.74
CA GLY A 400 9.84 18.59 -5.58
C GLY A 400 10.83 18.33 -6.71
N SER A 401 11.79 19.24 -6.85
CA SER A 401 12.88 19.05 -7.81
C SER A 401 13.90 18.03 -7.28
N LEU A 402 14.49 17.20 -8.15
CA LEU A 402 15.64 16.33 -7.83
C LEU A 402 16.80 17.09 -7.18
N HIS A 403 16.93 18.39 -7.44
CA HIS A 403 17.98 19.24 -6.90
C HIS A 403 17.58 19.93 -5.59
N SER A 404 16.32 19.80 -5.16
CA SER A 404 15.80 20.34 -3.89
C SER A 404 16.23 19.48 -2.69
N CYS A 405 16.04 20.02 -1.48
CA CYS A 405 16.23 19.27 -0.23
C CYS A 405 15.16 18.19 -0.05
N VAL A 406 13.99 18.37 -0.65
CA VAL A 406 12.87 17.42 -0.58
C VAL A 406 12.56 16.92 -1.98
N TYR A 407 12.64 15.62 -2.16
CA TYR A 407 12.19 14.93 -3.37
C TYR A 407 11.40 13.70 -3.00
N GLY A 408 10.27 13.47 -3.66
CA GLY A 408 9.59 12.20 -3.54
C GLY A 408 8.80 11.81 -4.77
N THR A 409 8.33 10.57 -4.80
CA THR A 409 7.59 10.04 -5.94
C THR A 409 6.30 9.37 -5.51
N LEU A 410 5.27 9.50 -6.34
CA LEU A 410 4.07 8.68 -6.31
C LEU A 410 4.13 7.71 -7.48
N ASP A 411 4.21 6.43 -7.19
CA ASP A 411 4.59 5.39 -8.16
C ASP A 411 3.43 4.41 -8.40
N TRP A 412 3.19 4.09 -9.67
CA TRP A 412 2.24 3.06 -10.12
C TRP A 412 2.97 1.97 -10.89
N GLU A 413 2.65 0.73 -10.53
CA GLU A 413 3.13 -0.47 -11.22
C GLU A 413 2.16 -0.90 -12.33
N PHE A 414 2.66 -1.65 -13.32
CA PHE A 414 1.89 -2.20 -14.44
C PHE A 414 0.52 -2.79 -14.05
N THR A 415 0.48 -3.62 -13.01
CA THR A 415 -0.77 -4.30 -12.56
C THR A 415 -1.86 -3.31 -12.15
N SER A 416 -1.46 -2.15 -11.64
CA SER A 416 -2.38 -1.11 -11.16
C SER A 416 -2.87 -0.22 -12.30
N LEU A 417 -2.02 0.02 -13.29
CA LEU A 417 -2.35 0.81 -14.48
C LEU A 417 -3.32 0.06 -15.41
N THR A 418 -3.26 -1.28 -15.43
CA THR A 418 -4.05 -2.14 -16.32
C THR A 418 -5.42 -2.51 -15.78
N MET A 419 -5.52 -2.83 -14.50
CA MET A 419 -6.79 -3.25 -13.88
C MET A 419 -7.69 -2.08 -13.52
N GLY A 420 -7.13 -0.86 -13.41
CA GLY A 420 -7.76 0.24 -12.69
C GLY A 420 -7.82 -0.06 -11.19
N VAL A 421 -7.81 0.97 -10.35
CA VAL A 421 -7.98 0.77 -8.90
C VAL A 421 -9.41 0.24 -8.67
N PRO A 422 -9.59 -0.92 -8.01
CA PRO A 422 -10.93 -1.45 -7.73
C PRO A 422 -11.74 -0.43 -6.93
N GLU A 423 -12.95 -0.16 -7.42
CA GLU A 423 -13.84 0.89 -6.92
C GLU A 423 -13.99 0.85 -5.39
N SER A 424 -13.56 1.92 -4.71
CA SER A 424 -14.18 2.31 -3.45
C SER A 424 -15.47 3.09 -3.76
N ALA A 425 -16.51 2.33 -4.07
CA ALA A 425 -17.96 2.52 -3.89
C ALA A 425 -18.70 3.88 -4.05
N TYR A 426 -18.09 5.04 -4.36
CA TYR A 426 -18.84 6.31 -4.26
C TYR A 426 -18.98 7.21 -5.48
N ARG A 427 -18.20 7.08 -6.56
CA ARG A 427 -18.52 7.70 -7.86
C ARG A 427 -17.82 6.99 -9.01
N THR A 428 -18.60 6.63 -10.03
CA THR A 428 -18.09 6.23 -11.35
C THR A 428 -17.33 7.41 -11.93
N SER A 429 -16.03 7.23 -12.17
CA SER A 429 -15.22 8.19 -12.94
C SER A 429 -15.42 7.87 -14.42
N MET A 430 -15.37 8.85 -15.31
CA MET A 430 -15.43 8.64 -16.77
C MET A 430 -14.32 7.72 -17.31
N LEU A 431 -13.36 7.32 -16.47
CA LEU A 431 -12.40 6.23 -16.71
C LEU A 431 -13.06 4.86 -16.97
N ASP A 432 -14.37 4.69 -16.76
CA ASP A 432 -15.09 3.47 -17.14
C ASP A 432 -15.12 3.20 -18.66
N SER A 433 -14.90 4.21 -19.51
CA SER A 433 -14.61 3.96 -20.92
C SER A 433 -13.13 3.65 -21.07
N ARG A 434 -12.77 2.35 -21.02
CA ARG A 434 -11.43 1.86 -21.36
C ARG A 434 -11.15 2.09 -22.85
N ILE A 435 -10.72 3.29 -23.20
CA ILE A 435 -10.30 3.62 -24.56
C ILE A 435 -8.84 3.17 -24.70
N GLY A 436 -8.60 2.24 -25.62
CA GLY A 436 -7.29 1.67 -25.90
C GLY A 436 -6.98 0.38 -25.13
N MET A 437 -5.79 -0.17 -25.36
CA MET A 437 -5.35 -1.45 -24.82
C MET A 437 -4.24 -1.27 -23.77
N PRO A 438 -4.23 -2.07 -22.68
CA PRO A 438 -3.18 -2.01 -21.65
C PRO A 438 -1.83 -2.59 -22.10
N SER A 439 -1.84 -3.41 -23.14
CA SER A 439 -0.66 -4.07 -23.69
C SER A 439 -0.86 -4.32 -25.18
N ILE A 440 0.24 -4.33 -25.96
CA ILE A 440 0.20 -4.56 -27.41
C ILE A 440 1.34 -5.49 -27.81
N LYS A 441 1.05 -6.48 -28.65
CA LYS A 441 2.08 -7.32 -29.27
C LYS A 441 2.67 -6.60 -30.48
N VAL A 442 3.99 -6.51 -30.55
CA VAL A 442 4.67 -5.96 -31.71
C VAL A 442 5.42 -7.09 -32.39
N TYR A 443 5.02 -7.39 -33.63
CA TYR A 443 5.66 -8.40 -34.46
C TYR A 443 6.81 -7.79 -35.25
N PRO A 444 7.89 -8.54 -35.52
CA PRO A 444 8.87 -8.13 -36.51
C PRO A 444 8.17 -7.91 -37.85
N ARG A 445 8.64 -6.92 -38.61
CA ARG A 445 8.14 -6.64 -39.96
C ARG A 445 8.30 -7.89 -40.82
N GLU A 446 7.20 -8.36 -41.40
CA GLU A 446 7.24 -9.44 -42.39
C GLU A 446 7.91 -8.89 -43.65
N ALA A 447 9.05 -9.47 -44.01
CA ALA A 447 9.72 -9.15 -45.26
C ALA A 447 8.94 -9.78 -46.42
N SER A 448 8.63 -8.99 -47.45
CA SER A 448 8.02 -9.51 -48.67
C SER A 448 9.09 -10.27 -49.47
N VAL A 449 9.27 -11.55 -49.14
CA VAL A 449 10.22 -12.44 -49.81
C VAL A 449 9.49 -13.53 -50.56
N ARG A 450 9.96 -13.82 -51.77
CA ARG A 450 9.54 -14.98 -52.56
C ARG A 450 10.68 -15.98 -52.64
N LEU A 451 10.31 -17.26 -52.64
CA LEU A 451 11.26 -18.35 -52.76
C LEU A 451 11.15 -18.93 -54.18
N GLU A 452 12.18 -18.77 -54.98
CA GLU A 452 12.27 -19.36 -56.31
C GLU A 452 13.10 -20.65 -56.23
N GLY A 453 12.52 -21.77 -56.64
CA GLY A 453 13.22 -23.05 -56.70
C GLY A 453 13.51 -23.42 -58.15
N ASP A 454 14.78 -23.69 -58.45
CA ASP A 454 15.17 -24.31 -59.73
C ASP A 454 15.67 -25.73 -59.47
N LEU A 455 14.95 -26.70 -60.04
CA LEU A 455 15.26 -28.12 -59.90
C LEU A 455 16.19 -28.47 -61.05
N LYS A 456 17.48 -28.58 -60.76
CA LYS A 456 18.49 -28.90 -61.78
C LYS A 456 18.36 -30.36 -62.21
N GLY A 457 17.50 -30.62 -63.20
CA GLY A 457 17.29 -31.91 -63.86
C GLY A 457 16.01 -32.64 -63.45
N ASP A 458 15.61 -33.64 -64.24
CA ASP A 458 14.42 -34.46 -63.97
C ASP A 458 14.73 -35.48 -62.87
N ALA A 459 14.17 -35.30 -61.68
CA ALA A 459 14.29 -36.25 -60.57
C ALA A 459 13.23 -37.35 -60.69
N LEU A 460 13.67 -38.62 -60.75
CA LEU A 460 12.77 -39.78 -60.74
C LEU A 460 12.26 -40.08 -59.33
N LEU A 461 11.07 -40.68 -59.24
CA LEU A 461 10.41 -41.01 -57.97
C LEU A 461 11.31 -41.95 -57.12
N GLY A 462 11.73 -41.47 -55.95
CA GLY A 462 12.63 -42.20 -55.04
C GLY A 462 14.12 -41.83 -55.13
N GLN A 463 14.51 -40.89 -56.01
CA GLN A 463 15.87 -40.34 -56.04
C GLN A 463 15.97 -39.06 -55.22
N VAL A 464 17.11 -38.89 -54.55
CA VAL A 464 17.45 -37.65 -53.84
C VAL A 464 17.90 -36.62 -54.87
N ALA A 465 17.15 -35.53 -54.99
CA ALA A 465 17.46 -34.42 -55.89
C ALA A 465 17.87 -33.18 -55.09
N ASN A 466 18.80 -32.41 -55.64
CA ASN A 466 19.24 -31.15 -55.07
C ASN A 466 18.39 -30.02 -55.63
N LEU A 467 17.49 -29.48 -54.80
CA LEU A 467 16.70 -28.30 -55.13
C LEU A 467 17.51 -27.04 -54.76
N SER A 468 17.85 -26.21 -55.75
CA SER A 468 18.48 -24.92 -55.50
C SER A 468 17.38 -23.90 -55.22
N LEU A 469 17.31 -23.41 -53.98
CA LEU A 469 16.34 -22.42 -53.55
C LEU A 469 17.01 -21.04 -53.49
N LYS A 470 16.43 -20.06 -54.18
CA LYS A 470 16.82 -18.65 -54.12
C LYS A 470 15.75 -17.87 -53.37
N LEU A 471 16.16 -17.14 -52.34
CA LEU A 471 15.30 -16.18 -51.65
C LEU A 471 15.43 -14.83 -52.36
N VAL A 472 14.35 -14.32 -52.93
CA VAL A 472 14.29 -13.03 -53.61
C VAL A 472 13.45 -12.09 -52.75
N CYS A 473 14.01 -10.93 -52.37
CA CYS A 473 13.27 -9.87 -51.70
C CYS A 473 12.55 -9.03 -52.77
N ASP A 474 11.23 -8.90 -52.66
CA ASP A 474 10.44 -8.10 -53.60
C ASP A 474 10.46 -6.59 -53.24
N GLU A 475 11.02 -6.22 -52.10
CA GLU A 475 11.21 -4.82 -51.69
C GLU A 475 12.54 -4.27 -52.24
N ASN A 476 12.55 -3.03 -52.76
CA ASN A 476 13.73 -2.35 -53.33
C ASN A 476 14.84 -2.00 -52.30
N GLU A 477 14.79 -2.57 -51.09
CA GLU A 477 15.76 -2.35 -50.02
C GLU A 477 16.70 -3.56 -49.85
N VAL A 478 17.85 -3.30 -49.24
CA VAL A 478 18.87 -4.31 -48.91
C VAL A 478 18.23 -5.46 -48.13
N LEU A 479 18.57 -6.72 -48.48
CA LEU A 479 18.12 -7.92 -47.77
C LEU A 479 18.29 -7.74 -46.24
N PRO A 480 17.26 -8.04 -45.42
CA PRO A 480 17.36 -7.93 -43.96
C PRO A 480 18.56 -8.73 -43.44
N GLU A 481 19.38 -8.15 -42.55
CA GLU A 481 20.59 -8.81 -41.99
C GLU A 481 20.28 -10.14 -41.28
N ARG A 482 19.03 -10.34 -40.83
CA ARG A 482 18.57 -11.56 -40.16
C ARG A 482 17.17 -11.91 -40.63
N LEU A 483 17.01 -13.09 -41.21
CA LEU A 483 15.74 -13.59 -41.72
C LEU A 483 15.40 -14.90 -41.04
N ARG A 484 14.27 -14.94 -40.33
CA ARG A 484 13.75 -16.16 -39.70
C ARG A 484 12.75 -16.80 -40.64
N VAL A 485 13.07 -18.00 -41.12
CA VAL A 485 12.19 -18.77 -42.01
C VAL A 485 11.59 -19.93 -41.23
N GLU A 486 10.27 -19.94 -41.08
CA GLU A 486 9.53 -21.08 -40.51
C GLU A 486 8.94 -21.92 -41.65
N TRP A 487 9.30 -23.20 -41.70
CA TRP A 487 8.83 -24.14 -42.73
C TRP A 487 7.79 -25.09 -42.16
N TYR A 488 6.68 -25.25 -42.88
CA TYR A 488 5.63 -26.20 -42.53
C TYR A 488 5.57 -27.28 -43.63
N ALA A 489 5.90 -28.52 -43.29
CA ALA A 489 5.74 -29.65 -44.19
C ALA A 489 4.31 -30.21 -44.04
N GLU A 490 3.43 -29.85 -44.98
CA GLU A 490 2.09 -30.40 -45.03
C GLU A 490 2.15 -31.80 -45.69
N SER A 491 1.97 -32.87 -44.90
CA SER A 491 1.85 -34.20 -45.49
C SER A 491 0.46 -34.35 -46.10
N CYS A 492 0.34 -34.20 -47.42
CA CYS A 492 -0.86 -34.57 -48.15
C CYS A 492 -1.12 -36.08 -47.93
N LYS A 493 -2.12 -36.42 -47.13
CA LYS A 493 -2.71 -37.77 -47.18
C LYS A 493 -3.56 -37.81 -48.44
N GLU A 494 -3.14 -38.58 -49.43
CA GLU A 494 -4.03 -38.94 -50.53
C GLU A 494 -5.16 -39.82 -50.00
N ASP A 495 -6.37 -39.26 -49.97
CA ASP A 495 -7.61 -40.00 -49.74
C ASP A 495 -7.89 -40.89 -50.95
N VAL A 496 -7.70 -42.20 -50.79
CA VAL A 496 -8.16 -43.20 -51.76
C VAL A 496 -9.68 -43.42 -51.56
N PRO A 497 -10.53 -43.30 -52.60
CA PRO A 497 -11.97 -43.44 -52.44
C PRO A 497 -12.40 -44.89 -52.23
N SER A 498 -13.32 -45.03 -51.28
CA SER A 498 -13.91 -46.21 -50.67
C SER A 498 -14.50 -47.28 -51.60
N SER A 499 -14.37 -48.56 -51.20
CA SER A 499 -15.46 -49.54 -51.40
C SER A 499 -15.52 -50.63 -50.30
N VAL A 500 -16.67 -50.62 -49.60
CA VAL A 500 -17.51 -51.78 -49.21
C VAL A 500 -17.17 -52.62 -47.96
N GLN A 501 -18.05 -52.45 -46.95
CA GLN A 501 -18.57 -53.42 -45.94
C GLN A 501 -17.59 -53.94 -44.86
N THR A 502 -17.92 -54.13 -43.58
CA THR A 502 -19.15 -54.15 -42.77
C THR A 502 -18.72 -54.20 -41.28
N ALA A 503 -19.60 -53.77 -40.37
CA ALA A 503 -19.82 -54.22 -38.97
C ALA A 503 -18.64 -54.84 -38.17
N THR A 504 -18.28 -54.48 -36.94
CA THR A 504 -19.10 -54.37 -35.71
C THR A 504 -18.16 -54.05 -34.53
N SER A 505 -18.72 -53.38 -33.51
CA SER A 505 -18.45 -53.53 -32.05
C SER A 505 -17.12 -53.13 -31.38
N THR A 506 -17.32 -52.44 -30.24
CA THR A 506 -16.64 -52.52 -28.92
C THR A 506 -15.33 -51.77 -28.64
N SER A 507 -15.50 -50.70 -27.84
CA SER A 507 -14.83 -50.38 -26.56
C SER A 507 -13.30 -50.37 -26.40
N THR A 508 -12.87 -49.27 -25.75
CA THR A 508 -11.77 -49.12 -24.76
C THR A 508 -10.31 -49.09 -25.21
N SER A 509 -9.73 -47.89 -25.06
CA SER A 509 -8.39 -47.53 -24.53
C SER A 509 -7.20 -48.44 -24.82
N ILE A 510 -6.15 -47.89 -25.45
CA ILE A 510 -4.74 -48.04 -25.06
C ILE A 510 -3.93 -46.90 -25.70
N THR A 511 -3.18 -46.19 -24.86
CA THR A 511 -2.04 -45.34 -25.17
C THR A 511 -1.00 -46.06 -26.04
N THR A 512 -0.65 -45.50 -27.19
CA THR A 512 0.63 -45.76 -27.84
C THR A 512 1.22 -44.45 -28.36
N ALA A 513 2.33 -44.07 -27.76
CA ALA A 513 3.25 -43.08 -28.29
C ALA A 513 3.65 -43.49 -29.71
N GLN A 514 3.41 -42.62 -30.68
CA GLN A 514 4.09 -42.68 -31.97
C GLN A 514 4.81 -41.35 -32.18
N SER A 515 6.09 -41.38 -31.84
CA SER A 515 7.11 -40.47 -32.34
C SER A 515 7.02 -40.40 -33.86
N LYS A 516 6.53 -39.29 -34.40
CA LYS A 516 6.80 -38.92 -35.79
C LYS A 516 7.91 -37.89 -35.76
N SER A 517 9.12 -38.35 -36.07
CA SER A 517 10.25 -37.50 -36.36
C SER A 517 9.94 -36.65 -37.58
N SER A 518 9.56 -35.40 -37.36
CA SER A 518 9.69 -34.36 -38.37
C SER A 518 11.19 -34.15 -38.64
N PRO A 519 11.65 -34.14 -39.90
CA PRO A 519 13.04 -33.82 -40.19
C PRO A 519 13.31 -32.37 -39.78
N LEU A 520 14.17 -32.19 -38.78
CA LEU A 520 14.73 -30.90 -38.39
C LEU A 520 15.92 -30.61 -39.31
N LEU A 521 15.80 -29.57 -40.14
CA LEU A 521 16.90 -29.07 -40.96
C LEU A 521 17.58 -27.94 -40.19
N PHE A 522 18.84 -28.13 -39.79
CA PHE A 522 19.64 -27.10 -39.10
C PHE A 522 20.44 -26.29 -40.13
N LEU A 523 20.24 -24.97 -40.16
CA LEU A 523 21.09 -24.04 -40.89
C LEU A 523 22.19 -23.54 -39.96
N ASN A 524 23.46 -23.72 -40.35
CA ASN A 524 24.61 -23.21 -39.60
C ASN A 524 25.31 -22.17 -40.48
N SER A 525 25.16 -20.87 -40.15
CA SER A 525 25.85 -19.80 -40.87
C SER A 525 27.29 -19.67 -40.34
N GLN A 526 28.25 -20.33 -40.99
CA GLN A 526 29.66 -19.97 -40.83
C GLN A 526 30.25 -19.44 -42.13
N ASN A 527 30.59 -18.15 -42.06
CA ASN A 527 31.67 -17.43 -42.72
C ASN A 527 31.41 -16.57 -43.98
N LYS A 528 31.71 -15.28 -43.74
CA LYS A 528 32.51 -14.31 -44.50
C LYS A 528 32.06 -13.86 -45.90
N LEU A 529 31.68 -12.58 -45.90
CA LEU A 529 31.69 -11.61 -46.99
C LEU A 529 32.89 -11.77 -47.94
N ILE A 530 32.59 -11.97 -49.22
CA ILE A 530 33.42 -11.57 -50.34
C ILE A 530 32.51 -10.80 -51.31
N ASP A 531 32.99 -9.63 -51.72
CA ASP A 531 32.32 -8.67 -52.61
C ASP A 531 31.78 -9.32 -53.89
N SER A 532 30.45 -9.41 -53.99
CA SER A 532 29.71 -9.47 -55.24
C SER A 532 28.26 -9.08 -54.98
N ASP A 533 27.69 -8.21 -55.82
CA ASP A 533 26.32 -7.67 -55.72
C ASP A 533 25.19 -8.71 -55.89
N GLU A 534 25.49 -10.00 -55.76
CA GLU A 534 24.54 -11.12 -55.74
C GLU A 534 24.85 -12.04 -54.54
N LEU A 535 24.01 -12.00 -53.52
CA LEU A 535 24.08 -12.89 -52.36
C LEU A 535 23.41 -14.24 -52.68
N CYS A 536 24.17 -15.20 -53.18
CA CYS A 536 23.76 -16.60 -53.21
C CYS A 536 23.99 -17.24 -51.83
N VAL A 537 22.90 -17.57 -51.11
CA VAL A 537 22.97 -18.42 -49.91
C VAL A 537 22.89 -19.88 -50.36
N ASP A 538 24.01 -20.60 -50.31
CA ASP A 538 24.05 -22.03 -50.62
C ASP A 538 23.58 -22.84 -49.39
N ILE A 539 22.44 -23.52 -49.50
CA ILE A 539 21.90 -24.40 -48.44
C ILE A 539 22.52 -25.78 -48.62
N ALA A 540 23.52 -26.12 -47.81
CA ALA A 540 24.21 -27.41 -47.90
C ALA A 540 23.35 -28.60 -47.39
N SER A 541 23.58 -29.72 -48.07
CA SER A 541 22.99 -31.07 -48.04
C SER A 541 22.58 -31.71 -46.72
N LEU A 542 21.49 -32.51 -46.78
CA LEU A 542 21.09 -33.51 -45.78
C LEU A 542 22.19 -34.56 -45.55
N HIS A 543 22.65 -34.70 -44.30
CA HIS A 543 23.27 -35.93 -43.82
C HIS A 543 22.33 -36.62 -42.84
N THR A 544 21.77 -37.77 -43.22
CA THR A 544 21.18 -38.73 -42.30
C THR A 544 22.31 -39.52 -41.64
N THR A 545 22.73 -39.12 -40.44
CA THR A 545 23.55 -40.00 -39.59
C THR A 545 22.65 -40.74 -38.62
N GLU A 546 22.70 -42.07 -38.74
CA GLU A 546 22.10 -43.02 -37.82
C GLU A 546 22.47 -42.69 -36.36
N THR A 547 21.51 -42.93 -35.47
CA THR A 547 21.68 -42.93 -34.02
C THR A 547 22.89 -43.75 -33.57
N PRO A 548 23.68 -43.24 -32.61
CA PRO A 548 24.18 -44.11 -31.55
C PRO A 548 23.73 -43.62 -30.17
N ASN A 549 23.53 -44.62 -29.32
CA ASN A 549 23.00 -44.57 -27.96
C ASN A 549 23.61 -43.48 -27.06
N SER A 550 22.77 -43.00 -26.13
CA SER A 550 23.13 -42.33 -24.86
C SER A 550 24.32 -43.01 -24.14
N PRO A 551 24.97 -42.41 -23.10
CA PRO A 551 24.59 -41.22 -22.33
C PRO A 551 25.75 -40.23 -22.07
N VAL A 552 25.50 -39.12 -21.37
CA VAL A 552 26.27 -38.62 -20.20
C VAL A 552 25.80 -37.22 -19.81
N GLU A 553 25.58 -37.06 -18.50
CA GLU A 553 25.32 -35.84 -17.72
C GLU A 553 26.39 -34.76 -17.95
N VAL A 554 25.99 -33.49 -18.06
CA VAL A 554 26.16 -32.38 -17.09
C VAL A 554 25.20 -31.27 -17.47
#